data_AF-A0A847W871-F1
#
_entry.id   AF-A0A847W871-F1
#
_cell.length_a   1.000
_cell.length_b   1.000
_cell.length_c   1.000
_cell.angle_alpha   90.00
_cell.angle_beta   90.00
_cell.angle_gamma   90.00
#
_symmetry.space_group_name_H-M   'P 1'
#
loop_
_entity.id
_entity.type
_entity.pdbx_description
1 polymer ?
#
loop_
_entity_poly.entity_id
_entity_poly.type
_entity_poly.pdbx_seq_one_letter_code
_entity_poly.pdbx_strand_id
1 'polypeptide(L)'
;MTKSNQSAEPALYQPVPLVIADGDEGVQLNHGRRFAFLGSGFRLVHFSKIIKSLQKVINDNFPQEQVDKKLKFAASEENAWFKEKLKLNDWDETNASTQQHLAALADQLKFEYVGILPFADPKELKSEVKGHMVRPHDMHLANQVCFTIAGGEEVYNLGQYLISADWLADFTNNGKKNLLEAKELLQTQVDFYQSLAGDNKLKVLIEKQGPFEQKLVEKNQEILDKIII
;
A
#
# COMPACT_ATOMS: atom_id res chain seq x y z
N MET A 1 43.39 7.33 -16.15
CA MET A 1 42.21 7.11 -17.00
C MET A 1 41.65 5.74 -16.67
N THR A 2 40.57 5.70 -15.89
CA THR A 2 39.82 4.48 -15.60
C THR A 2 38.37 4.76 -15.99
N LYS A 3 37.97 4.27 -17.17
CA LYS A 3 36.58 3.92 -17.49
C LYS A 3 36.20 2.81 -16.49
N SER A 4 35.03 2.78 -15.87
CA SER A 4 33.72 2.87 -16.48
C SER A 4 32.66 3.31 -15.46
N ASN A 5 31.99 4.44 -15.73
CA ASN A 5 30.60 4.59 -15.32
C ASN A 5 29.80 3.63 -16.20
N GLN A 6 29.51 2.43 -15.69
CA GLN A 6 28.33 1.70 -16.17
C GLN A 6 27.13 2.50 -15.67
N SER A 7 26.60 3.37 -16.53
CA SER A 7 25.21 3.79 -16.42
C SER A 7 24.39 2.51 -16.46
N ALA A 8 23.91 2.06 -15.30
CA ALA A 8 22.93 0.98 -15.26
C ALA A 8 21.79 1.40 -16.20
N GLU A 9 21.59 0.62 -17.25
CA GLU A 9 20.43 0.81 -18.11
C GLU A 9 19.19 0.79 -17.20
N PRO A 10 18.24 1.72 -17.38
CA PRO A 10 17.03 1.71 -16.57
C PRO A 10 16.39 0.33 -16.71
N ALA A 11 16.15 -0.34 -15.59
CA ALA A 11 15.52 -1.65 -15.59
C ALA A 11 14.23 -1.58 -16.41
N LEU A 12 14.11 -2.45 -17.42
CA LEU A 12 12.91 -2.57 -18.23
C LEU A 12 11.71 -2.81 -17.32
N TYR A 13 10.64 -2.03 -17.52
CA TYR A 13 9.38 -2.22 -16.80
C TYR A 13 8.88 -3.65 -16.96
N GLN A 14 8.61 -4.33 -15.85
CA GLN A 14 8.01 -5.66 -15.86
C GLN A 14 6.55 -5.56 -15.37
N PRO A 15 5.58 -6.04 -16.17
CA PRO A 15 4.20 -6.07 -15.72
C PRO A 15 4.06 -7.08 -14.59
N VAL A 16 3.47 -6.64 -13.49
CA VAL A 16 3.19 -7.46 -12.31
C VAL A 16 1.77 -7.19 -11.81
N PRO A 17 1.15 -8.10 -11.05
CA PRO A 17 -0.15 -7.86 -10.43
C PRO A 17 -0.15 -6.62 -9.54
N LEU A 18 -1.23 -5.82 -9.61
CA LEU A 18 -1.41 -4.62 -8.77
C LEU A 18 -2.26 -4.98 -7.55
N VAL A 19 -1.73 -4.81 -6.34
CA VAL A 19 -2.28 -5.42 -5.12
C VAL A 19 -2.48 -4.37 -4.03
N ILE A 20 -3.71 -4.23 -3.53
CA ILE A 20 -4.03 -3.62 -2.24
C ILE A 20 -3.67 -4.62 -1.14
N ALA A 21 -2.75 -4.23 -0.27
CA ALA A 21 -2.35 -5.01 0.90
C ALA A 21 -2.16 -4.08 2.11
N ASP A 22 -1.90 -4.67 3.27
CA ASP A 22 -1.61 -3.90 4.47
C ASP A 22 -0.29 -3.12 4.34
N GLY A 23 -0.25 -1.94 4.97
CA GLY A 23 0.96 -1.12 5.07
C GLY A 23 1.95 -1.57 6.14
N ASP A 24 1.68 -2.67 6.84
CA ASP A 24 2.61 -3.32 7.76
C ASP A 24 3.96 -3.57 7.07
N GLU A 25 5.01 -3.30 7.82
CA GLU A 25 6.39 -3.42 7.36
C GLU A 25 6.79 -4.84 6.96
N GLY A 26 6.12 -5.86 7.48
CA GLY A 26 6.42 -7.25 7.21
C GLY A 26 5.82 -7.76 5.90
N VAL A 27 4.90 -7.01 5.28
CA VAL A 27 4.24 -7.44 4.04
C VAL A 27 5.20 -7.26 2.86
N GLN A 28 5.70 -8.39 2.34
CA GLN A 28 6.54 -8.43 1.15
C GLN A 28 5.80 -9.12 0.00
N LEU A 29 5.74 -8.46 -1.16
CA LEU A 29 5.35 -9.09 -2.42
C LEU A 29 6.62 -9.47 -3.18
N ASN A 30 6.81 -10.76 -3.44
CA ASN A 30 7.87 -11.28 -4.29
C ASN A 30 7.48 -11.23 -5.78
N HIS A 31 6.18 -11.23 -6.08
CA HIS A 31 5.64 -10.93 -7.40
C HIS A 31 4.34 -10.14 -7.24
N GLY A 32 4.41 -8.86 -7.59
CA GLY A 32 3.31 -7.92 -7.44
C GLY A 32 3.81 -6.53 -7.03
N ARG A 33 2.93 -5.55 -7.18
CA ARG A 33 3.15 -4.16 -6.80
C ARG A 33 2.14 -3.76 -5.74
N ARG A 34 2.64 -3.40 -4.56
CA ARG A 34 1.85 -3.11 -3.36
C ARG A 34 1.37 -1.66 -3.37
N PHE A 35 0.07 -1.48 -3.31
CA PHE A 35 -0.56 -0.23 -2.91
C PHE A 35 -1.07 -0.40 -1.48
N ALA A 36 -0.32 0.12 -0.53
CA ALA A 36 -0.54 -0.13 0.89
C ALA A 36 -1.62 0.77 1.47
N PHE A 37 -2.56 0.14 2.17
CA PHE A 37 -3.51 0.82 3.03
C PHE A 37 -3.63 0.06 4.33
N LEU A 38 -3.74 0.76 5.46
CA LEU A 38 -3.97 0.12 6.75
C LEU A 38 -5.21 -0.80 6.71
N GLY A 39 -5.05 -2.03 7.18
CA GLY A 39 -6.06 -3.08 7.14
C GLY A 39 -6.51 -3.44 5.71
N SER A 40 -5.66 -3.21 4.69
CA SER A 40 -6.04 -3.24 3.27
C SER A 40 -7.31 -2.41 2.97
N GLY A 41 -7.52 -1.31 3.72
CA GLY A 41 -8.67 -0.42 3.57
C GLY A 41 -9.91 -0.79 4.40
N PHE A 42 -9.88 -1.87 5.18
CA PHE A 42 -11.00 -2.26 6.04
C PHE A 42 -11.36 -1.15 7.04
N ARG A 43 -12.62 -0.71 7.03
CA ARG A 43 -13.13 0.36 7.91
C ARG A 43 -12.33 1.67 7.88
N LEU A 44 -11.48 1.89 6.88
CA LEU A 44 -10.90 3.21 6.64
C LEU A 44 -11.98 4.12 6.03
N VAL A 45 -12.25 5.23 6.71
CA VAL A 45 -13.23 6.23 6.25
C VAL A 45 -12.79 6.76 4.89
N HIS A 46 -13.74 6.96 3.97
CA HIS A 46 -13.52 7.40 2.58
C HIS A 46 -12.81 6.41 1.64
N PHE A 47 -12.33 5.26 2.12
CA PHE A 47 -11.55 4.31 1.33
C PHE A 47 -12.25 3.89 0.03
N SER A 48 -13.56 3.63 0.06
CA SER A 48 -14.33 3.22 -1.12
C SER A 48 -14.38 4.26 -2.26
N LYS A 49 -14.20 5.55 -1.94
CA LYS A 49 -14.07 6.62 -2.94
C LYS A 49 -12.64 6.73 -3.43
N ILE A 50 -11.68 6.63 -2.51
CA ILE A 50 -10.24 6.75 -2.77
C ILE A 50 -9.75 5.60 -3.66
N ILE A 51 -10.18 4.36 -3.41
CA ILE A 51 -9.79 3.22 -4.22
C ILE A 51 -10.27 3.33 -5.68
N LYS A 52 -11.43 3.96 -5.92
CA LYS A 52 -11.92 4.24 -7.27
C LYS A 52 -11.07 5.30 -7.97
N SER A 53 -10.64 6.32 -7.23
CA SER A 53 -9.71 7.33 -7.73
C SER A 53 -8.36 6.71 -8.05
N LEU A 54 -7.82 5.85 -7.18
CA LEU A 54 -6.60 5.10 -7.43
C LEU A 54 -6.71 4.22 -8.68
N GLN A 55 -7.80 3.44 -8.83
CA GLN A 55 -8.02 2.62 -10.01
C GLN A 55 -8.07 3.46 -11.30
N LYS A 56 -8.68 4.66 -11.26
CA LYS A 56 -8.69 5.59 -12.38
C LYS A 56 -7.27 6.08 -12.70
N VAL A 57 -6.52 6.52 -11.70
CA VAL A 57 -5.13 6.95 -11.86
C VAL A 57 -4.28 5.84 -12.49
N ILE A 58 -4.45 4.60 -12.03
CA ILE A 58 -3.74 3.43 -12.60
C ILE A 58 -4.09 3.25 -14.08
N ASN A 59 -5.38 3.27 -14.42
CA ASN A 59 -5.83 3.12 -15.80
C ASN A 59 -5.19 4.17 -16.73
N ASP A 60 -5.18 5.42 -16.26
CA ASP A 60 -4.73 6.58 -17.01
C ASP A 60 -3.19 6.69 -17.12
N ASN A 61 -2.42 6.17 -16.14
CA ASN A 61 -0.99 6.50 -15.99
C ASN A 61 -0.04 5.29 -15.94
N PHE A 62 -0.53 4.04 -15.82
CA PHE A 62 0.38 2.89 -15.90
C PHE A 62 0.83 2.63 -17.36
N PRO A 63 2.07 2.14 -17.56
CA PRO A 63 2.60 1.73 -18.86
C PRO A 63 1.66 0.83 -19.65
N GLN A 64 1.75 0.86 -20.98
CA GLN A 64 0.87 0.10 -21.87
C GLN A 64 1.13 -1.41 -21.79
N GLU A 65 2.35 -1.78 -21.39
CA GLU A 65 2.79 -3.13 -21.08
C GLU A 65 2.03 -3.73 -19.89
N GLN A 66 1.49 -2.89 -18.99
CA GLN A 66 0.58 -3.33 -17.94
C GLN A 66 -0.80 -3.62 -18.53
N VAL A 67 -1.00 -4.84 -19.01
CA VAL A 67 -2.27 -5.29 -19.60
C VAL A 67 -3.37 -5.38 -18.54
N ASP A 68 -3.09 -6.04 -17.41
CA ASP A 68 -4.04 -6.11 -16.31
C ASP A 68 -3.81 -4.98 -15.30
N LYS A 69 -4.64 -3.94 -15.42
CA LYS A 69 -4.62 -2.77 -14.53
C LYS A 69 -5.59 -2.91 -13.36
N LYS A 70 -6.31 -4.03 -13.22
CA LYS A 70 -7.30 -4.20 -12.17
C LYS A 70 -6.62 -4.48 -10.83
N LEU A 71 -6.93 -3.64 -9.85
CA LEU A 71 -6.50 -3.80 -8.46
C LEU A 71 -7.08 -5.09 -7.85
N LYS A 72 -6.26 -5.75 -7.04
CA LYS A 72 -6.56 -7.00 -6.32
C LYS A 72 -6.35 -6.79 -4.84
N PHE A 73 -7.06 -7.51 -3.98
CA PHE A 73 -6.95 -7.41 -2.53
C PHE A 73 -6.25 -8.63 -1.95
N ALA A 74 -5.20 -8.41 -1.17
CA ALA A 74 -4.57 -9.43 -0.35
C ALA A 74 -4.76 -9.11 1.13
N ALA A 75 -5.01 -10.15 1.92
CA ALA A 75 -4.90 -10.12 3.36
C ALA A 75 -3.45 -10.38 3.77
N SER A 76 -3.10 -10.00 4.99
CA SER A 76 -1.86 -10.40 5.66
C SER A 76 -2.19 -11.05 6.99
N GLU A 77 -1.38 -12.01 7.41
CA GLU A 77 -1.44 -12.54 8.77
C GLU A 77 -1.01 -11.49 9.79
N GLU A 78 -1.49 -11.64 11.03
CA GLU A 78 -1.24 -10.73 12.15
C GLU A 78 -1.59 -9.27 11.87
N ASN A 79 -2.74 -9.03 11.22
CA ASN A 79 -3.19 -7.69 10.94
C ASN A 79 -3.66 -6.97 12.23
N ALA A 80 -2.81 -6.11 12.77
CA ALA A 80 -3.08 -5.38 14.02
C ALA A 80 -4.33 -4.50 13.95
N TRP A 81 -4.63 -3.91 12.78
CA TRP A 81 -5.82 -3.08 12.60
C TRP A 81 -7.11 -3.88 12.76
N PHE A 82 -7.18 -5.06 12.15
CA PHE A 82 -8.31 -5.96 12.31
C PHE A 82 -8.50 -6.40 13.76
N LYS A 83 -7.41 -6.81 14.43
CA LYS A 83 -7.43 -7.20 15.84
C LYS A 83 -8.01 -6.09 16.72
N GLU A 84 -7.56 -4.85 16.54
CA GLU A 84 -8.09 -3.69 17.29
C GLU A 84 -9.56 -3.39 16.95
N LYS A 85 -9.91 -3.25 15.66
CA LYS A 85 -11.25 -2.81 15.25
C LYS A 85 -12.35 -3.82 15.50
N LEU A 86 -12.00 -5.09 15.57
CA LEU A 86 -12.93 -6.17 15.89
C LEU A 86 -12.79 -6.65 17.34
N LYS A 87 -11.81 -6.15 18.10
CA LYS A 87 -11.52 -6.53 19.49
C LYS A 87 -11.32 -8.06 19.64
N LEU A 88 -10.52 -8.62 18.75
CA LEU A 88 -10.26 -10.06 18.67
C LEU A 88 -9.16 -10.45 19.66
N ASN A 89 -9.25 -11.67 20.20
CA ASN A 89 -8.39 -12.09 21.30
C ASN A 89 -7.07 -12.68 20.80
N ASP A 90 -7.11 -13.44 19.71
CA ASP A 90 -5.96 -14.16 19.17
C ASP A 90 -5.77 -13.93 17.67
N TRP A 91 -4.63 -14.40 17.16
CA TRP A 91 -4.24 -14.20 15.76
C TRP A 91 -4.95 -15.15 14.80
N ASP A 92 -5.38 -16.33 15.22
CA ASP A 92 -6.12 -17.25 14.36
C ASP A 92 -7.51 -16.67 14.03
N GLU A 93 -8.21 -16.15 15.03
CA GLU A 93 -9.47 -15.43 14.88
C GLU A 93 -9.27 -14.17 14.02
N THR A 94 -8.17 -13.45 14.24
CA THR A 94 -7.81 -12.27 13.45
C THR A 94 -7.57 -12.61 11.98
N ASN A 95 -6.81 -13.66 11.70
CA ASN A 95 -6.48 -14.10 10.35
C ASN A 95 -7.76 -14.55 9.61
N ALA A 96 -8.61 -15.36 10.26
CA ALA A 96 -9.89 -15.78 9.69
C ALA A 96 -10.81 -14.59 9.38
N SER A 97 -10.93 -13.66 10.33
CA SER A 97 -11.77 -12.46 10.20
C SER A 97 -11.26 -11.54 9.08
N THR A 98 -9.94 -11.33 9.00
CA THR A 98 -9.29 -10.52 7.97
C THR A 98 -9.64 -11.04 6.57
N GLN A 99 -9.50 -12.35 6.34
CA GLN A 99 -9.83 -12.95 5.05
C GLN A 99 -11.29 -12.77 4.67
N GLN A 100 -12.22 -13.04 5.60
CA GLN A 100 -13.65 -12.93 5.34
C GLN A 100 -14.07 -11.49 5.03
N HIS A 101 -13.62 -10.53 5.84
CA HIS A 101 -13.99 -9.14 5.67
C HIS A 101 -13.35 -8.51 4.43
N LEU A 102 -12.11 -8.87 4.09
CA LEU A 102 -11.48 -8.37 2.86
C LEU A 102 -12.07 -9.00 1.60
N ALA A 103 -12.45 -10.28 1.62
CA ALA A 103 -13.19 -10.88 0.52
C ALA A 103 -14.53 -10.14 0.30
N ALA A 104 -15.30 -9.91 1.36
CA ALA A 104 -16.56 -9.16 1.28
C ALA A 104 -16.37 -7.71 0.79
N LEU A 105 -15.30 -7.03 1.24
CA LEU A 105 -14.97 -5.69 0.78
C LEU A 105 -14.60 -5.67 -0.70
N ALA A 106 -13.77 -6.61 -1.15
CA ALA A 106 -13.40 -6.75 -2.55
C ALA A 106 -14.64 -6.97 -3.43
N ASP A 107 -15.54 -7.86 -3.02
CA ASP A 107 -16.81 -8.12 -3.72
C ASP A 107 -17.69 -6.86 -3.79
N GLN A 108 -17.87 -6.14 -2.68
CA GLN A 108 -18.63 -4.89 -2.63
C GLN A 108 -18.05 -3.83 -3.58
N LEU A 109 -16.72 -3.76 -3.69
CA LEU A 109 -16.02 -2.81 -4.54
C LEU A 109 -15.79 -3.33 -5.97
N LYS A 110 -16.20 -4.57 -6.28
CA LYS A 110 -16.02 -5.28 -7.57
C LYS A 110 -14.55 -5.55 -7.94
N PHE A 111 -13.68 -5.66 -6.95
CA PHE A 111 -12.29 -6.11 -7.10
C PHE A 111 -12.16 -7.60 -6.78
N GLU A 112 -11.01 -8.18 -7.13
CA GLU A 112 -10.72 -9.58 -6.81
C GLU A 112 -10.02 -9.67 -5.45
N TYR A 113 -10.40 -10.65 -4.63
CA TYR A 113 -9.64 -11.06 -3.45
C TYR A 113 -8.76 -12.28 -3.78
N VAL A 114 -7.45 -12.16 -3.57
CA VAL A 114 -6.47 -13.15 -4.03
C VAL A 114 -6.03 -14.15 -2.96
N GLY A 115 -6.20 -13.82 -1.67
CA GLY A 115 -5.81 -14.68 -0.56
C GLY A 115 -5.09 -13.93 0.56
N ILE A 116 -4.42 -14.70 1.44
CA ILE A 116 -3.69 -14.21 2.60
C ILE A 116 -2.19 -14.49 2.48
N LEU A 117 -1.38 -13.48 2.79
CA LEU A 117 0.08 -13.54 2.88
C LEU A 117 0.49 -14.11 4.25
N PRO A 118 1.16 -15.29 4.30
CA PRO A 118 1.43 -15.98 5.55
C PRO A 118 2.81 -15.65 6.15
N PHE A 119 3.04 -15.94 7.43
CA PHE A 119 4.37 -16.07 8.04
C PHE A 119 5.02 -17.40 7.66
N ALA A 120 5.39 -17.53 6.39
CA ALA A 120 6.05 -18.71 5.86
C ALA A 120 6.90 -18.33 4.64
N ASP A 121 7.43 -19.32 3.92
CA ASP A 121 8.01 -19.10 2.60
C ASP A 121 7.00 -18.40 1.66
N PRO A 122 7.48 -17.59 0.70
CA PRO A 122 6.62 -16.87 -0.25
C PRO A 122 5.57 -17.77 -0.89
N LYS A 123 4.29 -17.46 -0.62
CA LYS A 123 3.16 -18.23 -1.12
C LYS A 123 2.61 -17.61 -2.39
N GLU A 124 2.35 -18.45 -3.40
CA GLU A 124 1.59 -18.07 -4.57
C GLU A 124 0.09 -18.05 -4.23
N LEU A 125 -0.53 -16.91 -4.48
CA LEU A 125 -1.95 -16.63 -4.31
C LEU A 125 -2.64 -16.67 -5.68
N LYS A 126 -3.91 -16.26 -5.76
CA LYS A 126 -4.58 -16.12 -7.06
C LYS A 126 -3.96 -15.00 -7.89
N SER A 127 -4.16 -15.09 -9.20
CA SER A 127 -3.80 -14.06 -10.17
C SER A 127 -2.32 -13.68 -10.07
N GLU A 128 -1.48 -14.72 -9.95
CA GLU A 128 -0.01 -14.67 -9.99
C GLU A 128 0.64 -13.91 -8.82
N VAL A 129 -0.14 -13.36 -7.89
CA VAL A 129 0.38 -12.64 -6.73
C VAL A 129 1.20 -13.60 -5.86
N LYS A 130 2.44 -13.23 -5.54
CA LYS A 130 3.30 -14.02 -4.64
C LYS A 130 3.86 -13.14 -3.54
N GLY A 131 3.78 -13.61 -2.30
CA GLY A 131 4.30 -12.87 -1.16
C GLY A 131 4.19 -13.60 0.17
N HIS A 132 4.63 -12.94 1.24
CA HIS A 132 4.61 -13.44 2.61
C HIS A 132 4.83 -12.31 3.63
N MET A 133 4.75 -12.67 4.91
CA MET A 133 5.16 -11.86 6.05
C MET A 133 6.63 -12.18 6.41
N VAL A 134 7.47 -11.15 6.55
CA VAL A 134 8.91 -11.34 6.82
C VAL A 134 9.42 -10.75 8.14
N ARG A 135 8.59 -10.00 8.85
CA ARG A 135 8.93 -9.58 10.22
C ARG A 135 8.77 -10.77 11.19
N PRO A 136 9.39 -10.76 12.38
CA PRO A 136 9.04 -11.72 13.41
C PRO A 136 7.58 -11.56 13.88
N HIS A 137 6.97 -12.67 14.30
CA HIS A 137 5.65 -12.66 14.95
C HIS A 137 5.63 -11.72 16.15
N ASP A 138 4.50 -11.04 16.35
CA ASP A 138 4.26 -10.12 17.49
C ASP A 138 5.27 -8.97 17.66
N MET A 139 6.08 -8.68 16.64
CA MET A 139 7.10 -7.64 16.70
C MET A 139 6.89 -6.61 15.59
N HIS A 140 6.99 -5.33 15.96
CA HIS A 140 7.11 -4.22 15.02
C HIS A 140 8.48 -3.56 15.17
N LEU A 141 9.18 -3.38 14.05
CA LEU A 141 10.54 -2.87 13.95
C LEU A 141 10.60 -1.52 13.22
N ALA A 142 9.47 -1.05 12.69
CA ALA A 142 9.43 0.11 11.84
C ALA A 142 9.75 1.39 12.62
N ASN A 143 10.59 2.22 12.01
CA ASN A 143 10.98 3.51 12.56
C ASN A 143 10.60 4.68 11.64
N GLN A 144 9.87 4.39 10.57
CA GLN A 144 9.41 5.36 9.60
C GLN A 144 8.09 4.96 8.95
N VAL A 145 7.38 5.96 8.45
CA VAL A 145 6.26 5.84 7.51
C VAL A 145 6.77 6.31 6.14
N CYS A 146 6.59 5.49 5.11
CA CYS A 146 6.92 5.84 3.74
C CYS A 146 5.64 5.98 2.91
N PHE A 147 5.45 7.15 2.31
CA PHE A 147 4.38 7.39 1.36
C PHE A 147 4.80 7.02 -0.06
N THR A 148 4.02 6.21 -0.77
CA THR A 148 4.20 6.03 -2.22
C THR A 148 3.34 7.05 -2.97
N ILE A 149 3.94 7.76 -3.93
CA ILE A 149 3.22 8.71 -4.79
C ILE A 149 3.48 8.50 -6.29
N ALA A 150 4.22 7.45 -6.63
CA ALA A 150 4.72 7.17 -7.97
C ALA A 150 4.30 5.81 -8.55
N GLY A 151 3.29 5.16 -7.97
CA GLY A 151 2.69 3.93 -8.45
C GLY A 151 2.90 2.74 -7.53
N GLY A 152 2.84 2.93 -6.21
CA GLY A 152 3.02 1.84 -5.23
C GLY A 152 4.46 1.29 -5.15
N GLU A 153 4.65 0.31 -4.27
CA GLU A 153 5.93 -0.33 -3.99
C GLU A 153 6.10 -1.62 -4.79
N GLU A 154 7.23 -1.77 -5.48
CA GLU A 154 7.66 -3.04 -6.08
C GLU A 154 8.90 -3.60 -5.39
N VAL A 155 9.78 -2.72 -4.89
CA VAL A 155 10.96 -3.11 -4.12
C VAL A 155 10.65 -2.99 -2.64
N TYR A 156 10.59 -4.14 -1.97
CA TYR A 156 10.33 -4.23 -0.54
C TYR A 156 11.44 -3.59 0.31
N ASN A 157 11.04 -2.93 1.40
CA ASN A 157 11.95 -2.40 2.41
C ASN A 157 11.41 -2.68 3.82
N LEU A 158 12.18 -3.44 4.61
CA LEU A 158 11.85 -3.73 6.00
C LEU A 158 12.08 -2.49 6.88
N GLY A 159 11.27 -2.31 7.92
CA GLY A 159 11.44 -1.23 8.88
C GLY A 159 10.70 0.05 8.50
N GLN A 160 9.81 0.00 7.50
CA GLN A 160 8.90 1.09 7.18
C GLN A 160 7.46 0.61 7.10
N TYR A 161 6.55 1.36 7.70
CA TYR A 161 5.14 1.27 7.35
C TYR A 161 4.91 1.97 6.02
N LEU A 162 4.15 1.36 5.12
CA LEU A 162 3.89 1.90 3.79
C LEU A 162 2.47 2.47 3.71
N ILE A 163 2.31 3.65 3.09
CA ILE A 163 1.00 4.25 2.84
C ILE A 163 0.93 4.76 1.40
N SER A 164 -0.02 4.27 0.61
CA SER A 164 -0.22 4.76 -0.75
C SER A 164 -0.98 6.08 -0.79
N ALA A 165 -0.32 7.09 -1.34
CA ALA A 165 -0.83 8.44 -1.62
C ALA A 165 -0.90 8.74 -3.14
N ASP A 166 -0.78 7.69 -3.95
CA ASP A 166 -0.80 7.64 -5.41
C ASP A 166 -2.03 8.28 -6.08
N TRP A 167 -3.12 8.43 -5.33
CA TRP A 167 -4.45 8.86 -5.78
C TRP A 167 -4.74 10.35 -5.52
N LEU A 168 -3.87 11.05 -4.79
CA LEU A 168 -4.17 12.38 -4.23
C LEU A 168 -4.61 13.41 -5.28
N ALA A 169 -3.88 13.52 -6.39
CA ALA A 169 -4.16 14.51 -7.41
C ALA A 169 -5.54 14.32 -8.07
N ASP A 170 -5.96 13.08 -8.30
CA ASP A 170 -7.26 12.78 -8.89
C ASP A 170 -8.38 13.01 -7.87
N PHE A 171 -8.29 12.41 -6.68
CA PHE A 171 -9.33 12.49 -5.66
C PHE A 171 -9.60 13.92 -5.20
N THR A 172 -8.54 14.72 -5.05
CA THR A 172 -8.66 16.10 -4.58
C THR A 172 -8.88 17.11 -5.72
N ASN A 173 -8.95 16.65 -6.97
CA ASN A 173 -8.97 17.51 -8.14
C ASN A 173 -7.83 18.55 -8.11
N ASN A 174 -6.60 18.07 -7.95
CA ASN A 174 -5.37 18.87 -7.77
C ASN A 174 -5.48 19.85 -6.59
N GLY A 175 -5.95 19.37 -5.43
CA GLY A 175 -6.06 20.14 -4.20
C GLY A 175 -7.22 21.13 -4.12
N LYS A 176 -8.24 21.02 -4.99
CA LYS A 176 -9.39 21.93 -5.03
C LYS A 176 -10.61 21.41 -4.25
N LYS A 177 -10.69 20.10 -4.02
CA LYS A 177 -11.79 19.41 -3.35
C LYS A 177 -11.25 18.31 -2.45
N ASN A 178 -12.09 17.79 -1.57
CA ASN A 178 -11.86 16.59 -0.78
C ASN A 178 -10.53 16.55 0.03
N LEU A 179 -9.93 17.70 0.32
CA LEU A 179 -8.65 17.78 1.04
C LEU A 179 -8.77 17.28 2.48
N LEU A 180 -9.92 17.55 3.12
CA LEU A 180 -10.18 17.10 4.50
C LEU A 180 -10.33 15.58 4.55
N GLU A 181 -11.07 15.00 3.62
CA GLU A 181 -11.25 13.55 3.51
C GLU A 181 -9.93 12.84 3.18
N ALA A 182 -9.10 13.44 2.33
CA ALA A 182 -7.77 12.92 2.03
C ALA A 182 -6.86 12.96 3.27
N LYS A 183 -6.87 14.08 3.99
CA LYS A 183 -6.13 14.24 5.24
C LYS A 183 -6.60 13.24 6.30
N GLU A 184 -7.91 13.08 6.48
CA GLU A 184 -8.49 12.17 7.47
C GLU A 184 -8.05 10.71 7.21
N LEU A 185 -8.12 10.25 5.95
CA LEU A 185 -7.68 8.89 5.61
C LEU A 185 -6.17 8.69 5.84
N LEU A 186 -5.33 9.64 5.41
CA LEU A 186 -3.88 9.50 5.58
C LEU A 186 -3.47 9.62 7.05
N GLN A 187 -4.02 10.59 7.78
CA GLN A 187 -3.71 10.81 9.20
C GLN A 187 -4.14 9.62 10.06
N THR A 188 -5.31 9.01 9.80
CA THR A 188 -5.75 7.80 10.51
C THR A 188 -4.70 6.68 10.44
N GLN A 189 -4.07 6.52 9.28
CA GLN A 189 -3.05 5.50 9.08
C GLN A 189 -1.75 5.86 9.79
N VAL A 190 -1.29 7.11 9.66
CA VAL A 190 -0.10 7.61 10.36
C VAL A 190 -0.25 7.48 11.87
N ASP A 191 -1.39 7.88 12.42
CA ASP A 191 -1.67 7.84 13.86
C ASP A 191 -1.68 6.41 14.39
N PHE A 192 -2.28 5.48 13.64
CA PHE A 192 -2.26 4.07 14.01
C PHE A 192 -0.85 3.47 13.96
N TYR A 193 -0.08 3.73 12.89
CA TYR A 193 1.29 3.25 12.83
C TYR A 193 2.17 3.88 13.92
N GLN A 194 1.94 5.15 14.27
CA GLN A 194 2.61 5.80 15.39
C GLN A 194 2.25 5.16 16.74
N SER A 195 1.01 4.67 16.92
CA SER A 195 0.63 3.96 18.16
C SER A 195 1.34 2.61 18.28
N LEU A 196 1.55 1.90 17.17
CA LEU A 196 2.32 0.65 17.14
C LEU A 196 3.81 0.88 17.43
N ALA A 197 4.38 2.00 16.95
CA ALA A 197 5.76 2.38 17.20
C ALA A 197 6.01 2.87 18.66
N GLY A 198 4.95 3.13 19.42
CA GLY A 198 5.03 3.64 20.78
C GLY A 198 5.73 5.00 20.85
N ASP A 199 6.73 5.12 21.73
CA ASP A 199 7.48 6.36 21.95
C ASP A 199 8.46 6.70 20.80
N ASN A 200 8.68 5.77 19.87
CA ASN A 200 9.54 6.02 18.72
C ASN A 200 8.81 6.93 17.73
N LYS A 201 9.24 8.19 17.65
CA LYS A 201 8.72 9.12 16.64
C LYS A 201 9.07 8.63 15.25
N LEU A 202 8.05 8.27 14.47
CA LEU A 202 8.23 7.80 13.11
C LEU A 202 8.73 8.93 12.20
N LYS A 203 9.78 8.65 11.44
CA LYS A 203 10.21 9.55 10.35
C LYS A 203 9.24 9.44 9.18
N VAL A 204 9.02 10.54 8.47
CA VAL A 204 8.23 10.54 7.24
C VAL A 204 9.16 10.52 6.04
N LEU A 205 8.99 9.53 5.17
CA LEU A 205 9.65 9.43 3.88
C LEU A 205 8.63 9.44 2.75
N ILE A 206 9.10 9.76 1.55
CA ILE A 206 8.30 9.75 0.34
C ILE A 206 9.07 9.04 -0.77
N GLU A 207 8.51 7.96 -1.28
CA GLU A 207 8.98 7.26 -2.47
C GLU A 207 8.41 7.93 -3.73
N LYS A 208 9.32 8.40 -4.58
CA LYS A 208 9.03 9.15 -5.81
C LYS A 208 9.32 8.35 -7.07
N GLN A 209 9.93 7.18 -6.94
CA GLN A 209 10.25 6.30 -8.04
C GLN A 209 9.11 5.32 -8.31
N GLY A 210 8.77 5.16 -9.58
CA GLY A 210 7.75 4.22 -10.01
C GLY A 210 7.25 4.52 -11.41
N PRO A 211 6.20 3.80 -11.86
CA PRO A 211 5.71 3.86 -13.23
C PRO A 211 4.94 5.13 -13.59
N PHE A 212 4.54 5.95 -12.63
CA PHE A 212 3.80 7.18 -12.93
C PHE A 212 4.68 8.26 -13.56
N GLU A 213 4.08 9.03 -14.46
CA GLU A 213 4.72 10.21 -15.03
C GLU A 213 5.07 11.25 -13.95
N GLN A 214 6.24 11.87 -14.08
CA GLN A 214 6.76 12.86 -13.13
C GLN A 214 5.76 13.98 -12.79
N LYS A 215 4.97 14.44 -13.78
CA LYS A 215 3.97 15.49 -13.57
C LYS A 215 2.87 15.08 -12.59
N LEU A 216 2.46 13.81 -12.57
CA LEU A 216 1.50 13.30 -11.59
C LEU A 216 2.15 13.19 -10.21
N VAL A 217 3.38 12.69 -10.15
CA VAL A 217 4.17 12.57 -8.92
C VAL A 217 4.33 13.93 -8.23
N GLU A 218 4.70 14.97 -8.99
CA GLU A 218 4.83 16.34 -8.48
C GLU A 218 3.52 16.87 -7.90
N LYS A 219 2.39 16.62 -8.56
CA LYS A 219 1.07 17.01 -8.04
C LYS A 219 0.68 16.28 -6.76
N ASN A 220 0.93 14.97 -6.70
CA ASN A 220 0.68 14.18 -5.51
C ASN A 220 1.53 14.69 -4.34
N GLN A 221 2.82 14.97 -4.59
CA GLN A 221 3.75 15.56 -3.63
C GLN A 221 3.24 16.90 -3.09
N GLU A 222 2.88 17.85 -3.97
CA GLU A 222 2.39 19.17 -3.55
C GLU A 222 1.15 19.12 -2.67
N ILE A 223 0.30 18.10 -2.85
CA ILE A 223 -0.89 17.91 -2.02
C ILE A 223 -0.50 17.28 -0.70
N LEU A 224 0.33 16.23 -0.72
CA LEU A 224 0.81 15.54 0.48
C LEU A 224 1.52 16.51 1.44
N ASP A 225 2.34 17.41 0.88
CA ASP A 225 3.04 18.48 1.61
C ASP A 225 2.12 19.50 2.28
N LYS A 226 0.83 19.55 1.90
CA LYS A 226 -0.14 20.47 2.51
C LYS A 226 -0.95 19.82 3.61
N ILE A 227 -1.07 18.50 3.60
CA ILE A 227 -2.03 17.79 4.45
C ILE A 227 -1.36 16.90 5.50
N ILE A 228 -0.13 16.42 5.26
CA ILE A 228 0.61 15.56 6.19
C ILE A 228 1.93 16.19 6.68
N ILE A 229 2.72 16.79 5.78
CA ILE A 229 4.01 17.41 6.11
C ILE A 229 3.82 18.87 6.51
#